data_AF-A0AAV6GBA0-F1
#
_entry.id   AF-A0AAV6GBA0-F1
#
_cell.length_a   1.000
_cell.length_b   1.000
_cell.length_c   1.000
_cell.angle_alpha   90.00
_cell.angle_beta   90.00
_cell.angle_gamma   90.00
#
_symmetry.space_group_name_H-M   'P 1'
#
loop_
_entity.id
_entity.type
_entity.pdbx_description
1 polymer ?
#
loop_
_entity_poly.entity_id
_entity_poly.type
_entity_poly.pdbx_seq_one_letter_code
_entity_poly.pdbx_strand_id
1 'polypeptide(L)'
;MNYAGICITLLLTLSVSLTVMIHNKRKQETYLAKQTNFEEIKTTVTRDILAENLEAVTKAESQLGEMKKELVEQREKRMTLQTEANHLDEEKEQCYEEAKQAADTLGALEAEKGIASKQFEKEKEEWSKTIASLKEEASQRSKVCGYIMKTSEDGRKLCGIPAEAAAEPKQEEPKAGDTEKAAAEPKQEEPKAGDT
;
A
#
# COMPACT_ATOMS: atom_id res chain seq x y z
N MET A 1 119.84 21.72 -49.95
CA MET A 1 119.08 20.57 -49.40
C MET A 1 118.07 21.11 -48.40
N ASN A 2 116.79 21.19 -48.78
CA ASN A 2 115.74 21.85 -47.99
C ASN A 2 114.88 20.84 -47.18
N TYR A 3 115.46 19.70 -46.78
CA TYR A 3 114.72 18.62 -46.10
C TYR A 3 114.25 19.01 -44.69
N ALA A 4 115.03 19.82 -43.96
CA ALA A 4 114.65 20.29 -42.63
C ALA A 4 113.39 21.19 -42.66
N GLY A 5 113.27 22.05 -43.69
CA GLY A 5 112.09 22.90 -43.86
C GLY A 5 110.82 22.11 -44.17
N ILE A 6 110.93 21.08 -45.02
CA ILE A 6 109.79 20.22 -45.41
C ILE A 6 109.27 19.44 -44.18
N CYS A 7 110.15 18.87 -43.35
CA CYS A 7 109.74 18.15 -42.14
C CYS A 7 108.99 19.04 -41.14
N ILE A 8 109.44 20.29 -40.95
CA ILE A 8 108.76 21.24 -40.04
C ILE A 8 107.38 21.59 -40.59
N THR A 9 107.25 21.85 -41.90
CA THR A 9 105.94 22.15 -42.50
C THR A 9 104.96 20.98 -42.39
N LEU A 10 105.42 19.73 -42.52
CA LEU A 10 104.57 18.55 -42.35
C LEU A 10 104.12 18.35 -40.90
N LEU A 11 105.00 18.59 -39.92
CA LEU A 11 104.63 18.52 -38.50
C LEU A 11 103.60 19.59 -38.13
N LEU A 12 103.75 20.80 -38.67
CA LEU A 12 102.79 21.88 -38.46
C LEU A 12 101.43 21.55 -39.08
N THR A 13 101.36 21.06 -40.32
CA THR A 13 100.08 20.68 -40.94
C THR A 13 99.42 19.50 -40.23
N LEU A 14 100.20 18.54 -39.71
CA LEU A 14 99.69 17.44 -38.89
C LEU A 14 99.10 17.93 -37.56
N SER A 15 99.75 18.88 -36.89
CA SER A 15 99.24 19.43 -35.63
C SER A 15 97.92 20.22 -35.82
N VAL A 16 97.81 20.96 -36.92
CA VAL A 16 96.61 21.72 -37.27
C VAL A 16 95.47 20.77 -37.65
N SER A 17 95.74 19.73 -38.45
CA SER A 17 94.71 18.75 -38.84
C SER A 17 94.15 17.98 -37.63
N LEU A 18 95.02 17.61 -36.67
CA LEU A 18 94.59 16.98 -35.42
C LEU A 18 93.64 17.90 -34.63
N THR A 19 94.00 19.18 -34.51
CA THR A 19 93.21 20.17 -33.77
C THR A 19 91.83 20.37 -34.40
N VAL A 20 91.75 20.46 -35.73
CA VAL A 20 90.49 20.54 -36.47
C VAL A 20 89.65 19.28 -36.27
N MET A 21 90.26 18.10 -36.29
CA MET A 21 89.56 16.84 -36.08
C MET A 21 88.97 16.74 -34.67
N ILE A 22 89.74 17.11 -33.65
CA ILE A 22 89.29 17.14 -32.24
C ILE A 22 88.13 18.13 -32.08
N HIS A 23 88.22 19.31 -32.67
CA HIS A 23 87.14 20.30 -32.59
C HIS A 23 85.86 19.81 -33.28
N ASN A 24 85.98 19.19 -34.46
CA ASN A 24 84.83 18.65 -35.18
C ASN A 24 84.18 17.47 -34.43
N LYS A 25 84.99 16.60 -33.80
CA LYS A 25 84.49 15.52 -32.94
C LYS A 25 83.74 16.05 -31.73
N ARG A 26 84.29 17.03 -31.01
CA ARG A 26 83.59 17.69 -29.90
C ARG A 26 82.28 18.34 -30.36
N LYS A 27 82.27 18.99 -31.53
CA LYS A 27 81.05 19.58 -32.09
C LYS A 27 80.00 18.50 -32.41
N GLN A 28 80.40 17.37 -32.96
CA GLN A 28 79.50 16.23 -33.21
C GLN A 28 78.97 15.63 -31.91
N GLU A 29 79.81 15.42 -30.91
CA GLU A 29 79.38 14.94 -29.58
C GLU A 29 78.38 15.90 -28.94
N THR A 30 78.63 17.21 -29.01
CA THR A 30 77.70 18.22 -28.48
C THR A 30 76.37 18.23 -29.24
N TYR A 31 76.40 18.01 -30.56
CA TYR A 31 75.19 17.92 -31.38
C TYR A 31 74.38 16.66 -31.05
N LEU A 32 75.04 15.50 -30.97
CA LEU A 32 74.40 14.24 -30.63
C LEU A 32 73.82 14.28 -29.21
N ALA A 33 74.56 14.81 -28.23
CA ALA A 33 74.07 14.98 -26.86
C ALA A 33 72.83 15.88 -26.79
N LYS A 34 72.76 16.94 -27.60
CA LYS A 34 71.54 17.76 -27.70
C LYS A 34 70.38 16.97 -28.27
N GLN A 35 70.61 16.22 -29.35
CA GLN A 35 69.55 15.43 -29.99
C GLN A 35 69.01 14.36 -29.04
N THR A 36 69.88 13.63 -28.33
CA THR A 36 69.46 12.62 -27.36
C THR A 36 68.66 13.25 -26.22
N ASN A 37 69.08 14.41 -25.72
CA ASN A 37 68.33 15.12 -24.67
C ASN A 37 66.96 15.58 -25.17
N PHE A 38 66.86 16.07 -26.42
CA PHE A 38 65.57 16.44 -26.99
C PHE A 38 64.64 15.23 -27.16
N GLU A 39 65.18 14.10 -27.59
CA GLU A 39 64.41 12.85 -27.71
C GLU A 39 63.98 12.33 -26.34
N GLU A 40 64.84 12.38 -25.33
CA GLU A 40 64.54 12.01 -23.94
C GLU A 40 63.45 12.91 -23.33
N ILE A 41 63.57 14.24 -23.48
CA ILE A 41 62.54 15.17 -23.02
C ILE A 41 61.22 14.90 -23.74
N LYS A 42 61.26 14.72 -25.06
CA LYS A 42 60.05 14.45 -25.85
C LYS A 42 59.36 13.16 -25.42
N THR A 43 60.13 12.09 -25.23
CA THR A 43 59.59 10.79 -24.79
C THR A 43 59.03 10.86 -23.37
N THR A 44 59.70 11.58 -22.47
CA THR A 44 59.21 11.81 -21.10
C THR A 44 57.90 12.58 -21.11
N VAL A 45 57.85 13.74 -21.77
CA VAL A 45 56.63 14.56 -21.87
C VAL A 45 55.49 13.79 -22.54
N THR A 46 55.78 13.01 -23.58
CA THR A 46 54.76 12.19 -24.26
C THR A 46 54.24 11.09 -23.34
N ARG A 47 55.12 10.46 -22.54
CA ARG A 47 54.72 9.45 -21.55
C ARG A 47 53.87 10.08 -20.45
N ASP A 48 54.25 11.24 -19.94
CA ASP A 48 53.51 11.92 -18.87
C ASP A 48 52.11 12.34 -19.34
N ILE A 49 52.02 12.96 -20.52
CA ILE A 49 50.72 13.32 -21.12
C ILE A 49 49.87 12.08 -21.38
N LEU A 50 50.48 10.98 -21.86
CA LEU A 50 49.74 9.74 -22.10
C LEU A 50 49.22 9.14 -20.78
N ALA A 51 50.03 9.17 -19.71
CA ALA A 51 49.63 8.70 -18.39
C ALA A 51 48.46 9.52 -17.83
N GLU A 52 48.54 10.85 -17.90
CA GLU A 52 47.46 11.75 -17.49
C GLU A 52 46.17 11.50 -18.29
N ASN A 53 46.27 11.29 -19.61
CA ASN A 53 45.12 10.98 -20.44
C ASN A 53 44.50 9.62 -20.08
N LEU A 54 45.33 8.59 -19.84
CA LEU A 54 44.83 7.28 -19.39
C LEU A 54 44.16 7.36 -18.02
N GLU A 55 44.71 8.14 -17.10
CA GLU A 55 44.09 8.39 -15.80
C GLU A 55 42.75 9.12 -15.96
N ALA A 56 42.68 10.13 -16.81
CA ALA A 56 41.44 10.85 -17.10
C ALA A 56 40.37 9.94 -17.70
N VAL A 57 40.75 9.05 -18.63
CA VAL A 57 39.84 8.08 -19.25
C VAL A 57 39.33 7.07 -18.21
N THR A 58 40.22 6.48 -17.41
CA THR A 58 39.83 5.51 -16.38
C THR A 58 38.91 6.13 -15.32
N LYS A 59 39.18 7.38 -14.91
CA LYS A 59 38.30 8.14 -14.02
C LYS A 59 36.92 8.39 -14.65
N ALA A 60 36.89 8.79 -15.92
CA ALA A 60 35.64 9.01 -16.64
C ALA A 60 34.83 7.72 -16.80
N GLU A 61 35.47 6.59 -17.10
CA GLU A 61 34.81 5.27 -17.17
C GLU A 61 34.25 4.85 -15.82
N SER A 62 35.00 5.07 -14.72
CA SER A 62 34.52 4.79 -13.36
C SER A 62 33.28 5.63 -13.03
N GLN A 63 33.33 6.93 -13.29
CA GLN A 63 32.20 7.84 -13.05
C GLN A 63 30.98 7.49 -13.92
N LEU A 64 31.18 7.11 -15.18
CA LEU A 64 30.12 6.62 -16.05
C LEU A 64 29.52 5.30 -15.53
N GLY A 65 30.36 4.42 -15.00
CA GLY A 65 29.92 3.17 -14.36
C GLY A 65 29.03 3.43 -13.14
N GLU A 66 29.41 4.36 -12.27
CA GLU A 66 28.63 4.79 -11.10
C GLU A 66 27.32 5.45 -11.52
N MET A 67 27.37 6.43 -12.41
CA MET A 67 26.16 7.10 -12.94
C MET A 67 25.20 6.11 -13.59
N LYS A 68 25.71 5.11 -14.32
CA LYS A 68 24.86 4.07 -14.93
C LYS A 68 24.18 3.21 -13.87
N LYS A 69 24.88 2.84 -12.78
CA LYS A 69 24.29 2.09 -11.67
C LYS A 69 23.19 2.91 -10.99
N GLU A 70 23.48 4.18 -10.67
CA GLU A 70 22.52 5.08 -10.06
C GLU A 70 21.28 5.28 -10.96
N LEU A 71 21.47 5.41 -12.28
CA LEU A 71 20.38 5.55 -13.22
C LEU A 71 19.50 4.30 -13.28
N VAL A 72 20.10 3.10 -13.21
CA VAL A 72 19.34 1.83 -13.12
C VAL A 72 18.54 1.78 -11.82
N GLU A 73 19.17 2.09 -10.69
CA GLU A 73 18.49 2.11 -9.38
C GLU A 73 17.34 3.13 -9.34
N GLN A 74 17.55 4.33 -9.86
CA GLN A 74 16.49 5.34 -9.96
C GLN A 74 15.37 4.92 -10.92
N ARG A 75 15.69 4.20 -12.01
CA ARG A 75 14.68 3.64 -12.90
C ARG A 75 13.84 2.59 -12.18
N GLU A 76 14.44 1.69 -11.42
CA GLU A 76 13.73 0.68 -10.63
C GLU A 76 12.84 1.32 -9.55
N LYS A 77 13.36 2.33 -8.83
CA LYS A 77 12.57 3.15 -7.89
C LYS A 77 11.40 3.83 -8.59
N ARG A 78 11.59 4.38 -9.78
CA ARG A 78 10.49 4.99 -10.54
C ARG A 78 9.43 3.95 -10.93
N MET A 79 9.84 2.78 -11.40
CA MET A 79 8.91 1.71 -11.79
C MET A 79 8.08 1.24 -10.60
N THR A 80 8.71 1.03 -9.43
CA THR A 80 8.01 0.64 -8.20
C THR A 80 7.03 1.71 -7.75
N LEU A 81 7.45 2.98 -7.68
CA LEU A 81 6.55 4.10 -7.37
C LEU A 81 5.39 4.21 -8.37
N GLN A 82 5.63 3.96 -9.66
CA GLN A 82 4.59 3.99 -10.68
C GLN A 82 3.58 2.85 -10.49
N THR A 83 4.06 1.65 -10.15
CA THR A 83 3.18 0.52 -9.83
C THR A 83 2.34 0.79 -8.59
N GLU A 84 2.95 1.34 -7.52
CA GLU A 84 2.23 1.73 -6.31
C GLU A 84 1.19 2.83 -6.58
N ALA A 85 1.55 3.83 -7.39
CA ALA A 85 0.62 4.90 -7.77
C ALA A 85 -0.57 4.36 -8.57
N ASN A 86 -0.34 3.46 -9.52
CA ASN A 86 -1.42 2.83 -10.28
C ASN A 86 -2.33 1.99 -9.37
N HIS A 87 -1.74 1.23 -8.42
CA HIS A 87 -2.51 0.46 -7.44
C HIS A 87 -3.38 1.36 -6.56
N LEU A 88 -2.84 2.48 -6.08
CA LEU A 88 -3.59 3.47 -5.30
C LEU A 88 -4.73 4.11 -6.12
N ASP A 89 -4.51 4.37 -7.40
CA ASP A 89 -5.57 4.87 -8.29
C ASP A 89 -6.67 3.81 -8.50
N GLU A 90 -6.32 2.53 -8.67
CA GLU A 90 -7.27 1.42 -8.74
C GLU A 90 -8.08 1.25 -7.45
N GLU A 91 -7.42 1.28 -6.28
CA GLU A 91 -8.08 1.21 -4.97
C GLU A 91 -9.03 2.40 -4.76
N LYS A 92 -8.61 3.59 -5.20
CA LYS A 92 -9.46 4.79 -5.14
C LYS A 92 -10.70 4.62 -6.02
N GLU A 93 -10.56 4.14 -7.24
CA GLU A 93 -11.70 3.88 -8.13
C GLU A 93 -12.66 2.85 -7.52
N GLN A 94 -12.14 1.76 -6.96
CA GLN A 94 -12.94 0.76 -6.23
C GLN A 94 -13.69 1.38 -5.05
N CYS A 95 -13.02 2.19 -4.23
CA CYS A 95 -13.66 2.87 -3.10
C CYS A 95 -14.80 3.80 -3.54
N TYR A 96 -14.62 4.53 -4.65
CA TYR A 96 -15.69 5.37 -5.21
C TYR A 96 -16.87 4.54 -5.72
N GLU A 97 -16.60 3.40 -6.34
CA GLU A 97 -17.65 2.50 -6.81
C GLU A 97 -18.43 1.89 -5.63
N GLU A 98 -17.74 1.39 -4.61
CA GLU A 98 -18.34 0.86 -3.40
C GLU A 98 -19.18 1.91 -2.67
N ALA A 99 -18.66 3.13 -2.53
CA ALA A 99 -19.39 4.24 -1.91
C ALA A 99 -20.68 4.56 -2.68
N LYS A 100 -20.64 4.49 -4.02
CA LYS A 100 -21.82 4.68 -4.86
C LYS A 100 -22.83 3.54 -4.68
N GLN A 101 -22.38 2.28 -4.70
CA GLN A 101 -23.25 1.13 -4.45
C GLN A 101 -23.89 1.20 -3.04
N ALA A 102 -23.12 1.61 -2.03
CA ALA A 102 -23.64 1.82 -0.68
C ALA A 102 -24.70 2.94 -0.63
N ALA A 103 -24.49 4.05 -1.35
CA ALA A 103 -25.48 5.12 -1.44
C ALA A 103 -26.77 4.67 -2.16
N ASP A 104 -26.63 3.93 -3.26
CA ASP A 104 -27.77 3.42 -4.02
C ASP A 104 -28.59 2.39 -3.20
N THR A 105 -27.92 1.51 -2.47
CA THR A 105 -28.57 0.52 -1.57
C THR A 105 -29.24 1.19 -0.37
N LEU A 106 -28.61 2.20 0.23
CA LEU A 106 -29.24 3.00 1.29
C LEU A 106 -30.50 3.72 0.78
N GLY A 107 -30.43 4.34 -0.40
CA GLY A 107 -31.59 4.99 -1.02
C GLY A 107 -32.74 4.01 -1.30
N ALA A 108 -32.42 2.80 -1.77
CA ALA A 108 -33.41 1.74 -1.96
C ALA A 108 -34.04 1.29 -0.63
N LEU A 109 -33.24 1.07 0.42
CA LEU A 109 -33.73 0.70 1.75
C LEU A 109 -34.62 1.79 2.36
N GLU A 110 -34.25 3.07 2.21
CA GLU A 110 -35.06 4.19 2.69
C GLU A 110 -36.40 4.27 1.96
N ALA A 111 -36.41 4.02 0.65
CA ALA A 111 -37.64 3.94 -0.13
C ALA A 111 -38.53 2.76 0.33
N GLU A 112 -37.96 1.57 0.51
CA GLU A 112 -38.69 0.40 1.03
C GLU A 112 -39.25 0.65 2.43
N LYS A 113 -38.45 1.23 3.34
CA LYS A 113 -38.90 1.63 4.68
C LYS A 113 -40.05 2.61 4.60
N GLY A 114 -40.00 3.59 3.69
CA GLY A 114 -41.07 4.55 3.47
C GLY A 114 -42.36 3.89 2.98
N ILE A 115 -42.26 2.90 2.09
CA ILE A 115 -43.42 2.13 1.61
C ILE A 115 -43.99 1.26 2.73
N ALA A 116 -43.14 0.49 3.42
CA ALA A 116 -43.54 -0.38 4.52
C ALA A 116 -44.19 0.40 5.67
N SER A 117 -43.64 1.56 6.04
CA SER A 117 -44.23 2.43 7.06
C SER A 117 -45.62 2.95 6.65
N LYS A 118 -45.81 3.33 5.38
CA LYS A 118 -47.13 3.74 4.87
C LYS A 118 -48.13 2.59 4.86
N GLN A 119 -47.70 1.37 4.52
CA GLN A 119 -48.57 0.19 4.58
C GLN A 119 -48.96 -0.14 6.02
N PHE A 120 -47.99 -0.10 6.94
CA PHE A 120 -48.22 -0.35 8.36
C PHE A 120 -49.21 0.64 8.98
N GLU A 121 -49.09 1.94 8.71
CA GLU A 121 -50.06 2.91 9.23
C GLU A 121 -51.46 2.71 8.63
N LYS A 122 -51.59 2.34 7.36
CA LYS A 122 -52.90 2.00 6.75
C LYS A 122 -53.53 0.79 7.41
N GLU A 123 -52.78 -0.31 7.55
CA GLU A 123 -53.28 -1.51 8.21
C GLU A 123 -53.68 -1.19 9.65
N LYS A 124 -52.83 -0.49 10.40
CA LYS A 124 -53.12 -0.08 11.78
C LYS A 124 -54.40 0.75 11.87
N GLU A 125 -54.65 1.68 10.94
CA GLU A 125 -55.92 2.40 10.87
C GLU A 125 -57.10 1.46 10.62
N GLU A 126 -56.98 0.51 9.70
CA GLU A 126 -58.02 -0.50 9.41
C GLU A 126 -58.28 -1.43 10.61
N TRP A 127 -57.24 -1.93 11.26
CA TRP A 127 -57.30 -2.73 12.50
C TRP A 127 -57.94 -1.92 13.64
N SER A 128 -57.61 -0.62 13.77
CA SER A 128 -58.23 0.24 14.78
C SER A 128 -59.72 0.46 14.54
N LYS A 129 -60.13 0.61 13.27
CA LYS A 129 -61.54 0.75 12.88
C LYS A 129 -62.31 -0.54 13.15
N THR A 130 -61.74 -1.70 12.81
CA THR A 130 -62.36 -3.00 13.12
C THR A 130 -62.43 -3.25 14.61
N ILE A 131 -61.39 -2.94 15.40
CA ILE A 131 -61.47 -3.03 16.86
C ILE A 131 -62.57 -2.12 17.41
N ALA A 132 -62.69 -0.89 16.92
CA ALA A 132 -63.75 0.02 17.33
C ALA A 132 -65.14 -0.52 16.95
N SER A 133 -65.33 -1.04 15.74
CA SER A 133 -66.62 -1.62 15.31
C SER A 133 -66.94 -2.90 16.07
N LEU A 134 -65.97 -3.79 16.32
CA LEU A 134 -66.16 -4.98 17.13
C LEU A 134 -66.49 -4.62 18.58
N LYS A 135 -65.89 -3.56 19.13
CA LYS A 135 -66.23 -3.06 20.47
C LYS A 135 -67.65 -2.51 20.49
N GLU A 136 -68.08 -1.82 19.43
CA GLU A 136 -69.45 -1.35 19.30
C GLU A 136 -70.44 -2.52 19.16
N GLU A 137 -70.18 -3.49 18.28
CA GLU A 137 -70.96 -4.71 18.14
C GLU A 137 -70.99 -5.53 19.43
N ALA A 138 -69.88 -5.65 20.15
CA ALA A 138 -69.83 -6.32 21.45
C ALA A 138 -70.67 -5.55 22.48
N SER A 139 -70.64 -4.22 22.47
CA SER A 139 -71.51 -3.42 23.34
C SER A 139 -72.99 -3.60 22.98
N GLN A 140 -73.33 -3.68 21.69
CA GLN A 140 -74.69 -3.92 21.20
C GLN A 140 -75.15 -5.36 21.50
N ARG A 141 -74.29 -6.38 21.30
CA ARG A 141 -74.53 -7.76 21.75
C ARG A 141 -74.68 -7.85 23.25
N SER A 142 -73.91 -7.08 24.04
CA SER A 142 -74.10 -7.01 25.48
C SER A 142 -75.45 -6.38 25.86
N LYS A 143 -75.98 -5.44 25.05
CA LYS A 143 -77.35 -4.94 25.20
C LYS A 143 -78.36 -6.03 24.84
N VAL A 144 -78.12 -6.82 23.79
CA VAL A 144 -78.93 -8.01 23.47
C VAL A 144 -78.88 -9.03 24.62
N CYS A 145 -77.73 -9.19 25.30
CA CYS A 145 -77.61 -9.96 26.54
C CYS A 145 -78.31 -9.32 27.76
N GLY A 146 -78.62 -8.03 27.70
CA GLY A 146 -79.53 -7.36 28.63
C GLY A 146 -81.01 -7.63 28.31
N TYR A 147 -81.34 -7.96 27.06
CA TYR A 147 -82.69 -8.32 26.58
C TYR A 147 -82.98 -9.83 26.62
N ILE A 148 -81.97 -10.68 26.39
CA ILE A 148 -82.02 -12.11 26.69
C ILE A 148 -82.12 -12.19 28.20
N MET A 149 -83.34 -12.34 28.67
CA MET A 149 -83.70 -12.14 30.06
C MET A 149 -82.73 -12.86 30.99
N LYS A 150 -82.39 -12.20 32.11
CA LYS A 150 -81.70 -12.76 33.29
C LYS A 150 -82.38 -14.03 33.87
N THR A 151 -83.42 -14.56 33.23
CA THR A 151 -84.31 -15.63 33.67
C THR A 151 -84.15 -16.95 32.91
N SER A 152 -83.30 -17.04 31.88
CA SER A 152 -83.01 -18.31 31.16
C SER A 152 -81.54 -18.71 31.33
N GLU A 153 -81.29 -19.95 31.77
CA GLU A 153 -79.94 -20.49 32.00
C GLU A 153 -79.08 -20.51 30.73
N ASP A 154 -79.68 -20.74 29.57
CA ASP A 154 -78.96 -20.80 28.29
C ASP A 154 -78.49 -19.41 27.85
N GLY A 155 -79.26 -18.37 28.13
CA GLY A 155 -78.88 -16.97 27.88
C GLY A 155 -77.70 -16.50 28.73
N ARG A 156 -77.65 -16.95 29.99
CA ARG A 156 -76.54 -16.65 30.93
C ARG A 156 -75.21 -17.25 30.47
N LYS A 157 -75.23 -18.49 29.95
CA LYS A 157 -74.02 -19.17 29.45
C LYS A 157 -73.51 -18.57 28.12
N LEU A 158 -74.41 -18.13 27.24
CA LEU A 158 -74.05 -17.54 25.95
C LEU A 158 -73.51 -16.11 26.04
N CYS A 159 -73.93 -15.36 27.06
CA CYS A 159 -73.57 -13.96 27.24
C CYS A 159 -72.41 -13.72 28.22
N GLY A 160 -71.84 -14.78 28.79
CA GLY A 160 -70.71 -14.69 29.71
C GLY A 160 -70.98 -13.77 30.90
N ILE A 161 -72.24 -13.69 31.38
CA ILE A 161 -72.56 -12.95 32.59
C ILE A 161 -72.10 -13.82 33.76
N PRO A 162 -71.01 -13.47 34.48
CA PRO A 162 -70.62 -14.24 35.64
C PRO A 162 -71.77 -14.18 36.63
N ALA A 163 -72.24 -15.36 37.07
CA ALA A 163 -73.02 -15.46 38.28
C ALA A 163 -72.14 -14.86 39.38
N GLU A 164 -72.54 -13.71 39.92
CA GLU A 164 -71.79 -13.03 40.96
C GLU A 164 -71.74 -13.93 42.20
N ALA A 165 -70.56 -14.53 42.34
CA ALA A 165 -69.88 -15.08 43.49
C ALA A 165 -70.66 -15.24 44.81
N ALA A 166 -70.85 -16.51 45.19
CA ALA A 166 -70.56 -17.07 46.51
C ALA A 166 -70.57 -18.60 46.31
N ALA A 167 -69.57 -19.40 46.62
CA ALA A 167 -68.48 -19.27 47.56
C ALA A 167 -67.38 -20.32 47.25
N GLU A 168 -66.29 -20.24 48.01
CA GLU A 168 -65.31 -21.30 48.32
C GLU A 168 -64.15 -21.55 47.32
N PRO A 169 -63.00 -22.06 47.80
CA PRO A 169 -62.00 -21.29 48.50
C PRO A 169 -60.60 -21.52 47.92
N LYS A 170 -59.60 -20.83 48.46
CA LYS A 170 -58.17 -21.15 48.29
C LYS A 170 -57.92 -22.65 48.43
N GLN A 171 -57.18 -23.23 47.50
CA GLN A 171 -56.40 -24.43 47.78
C GLN A 171 -54.99 -24.28 47.20
N GLU A 172 -54.03 -24.30 48.12
CA GLU A 172 -52.59 -24.42 47.93
C GLU A 172 -52.20 -25.74 47.26
N GLU A 173 -51.20 -25.64 46.36
CA GLU A 173 -50.11 -26.60 46.07
C GLU A 173 -50.45 -28.06 45.66
N PRO A 174 -49.67 -28.69 44.75
CA PRO A 174 -48.25 -28.93 45.03
C PRO A 174 -47.26 -28.90 43.85
N LYS A 175 -46.05 -28.47 44.18
CA LYS A 175 -44.79 -28.93 43.59
C LYS A 175 -44.67 -30.46 43.64
N ALA A 176 -44.22 -31.05 42.54
CA ALA A 176 -43.24 -32.14 42.47
C ALA A 176 -43.21 -32.58 40.99
N GLY A 177 -42.07 -32.81 40.34
CA GLY A 177 -40.70 -32.93 40.79
C GLY A 177 -39.93 -33.50 39.59
N ASP A 178 -38.62 -33.25 39.63
CA ASP A 178 -37.51 -34.14 39.25
C ASP A 178 -37.69 -35.07 38.04
N THR A 179 -36.76 -35.11 37.09
CA THR A 179 -35.65 -36.09 37.09
C THR A 179 -34.67 -35.64 35.98
N GLU A 180 -33.48 -35.15 36.32
CA GLU A 180 -32.23 -35.90 36.49
C GLU A 180 -31.54 -36.29 35.15
N LYS A 181 -30.54 -35.48 34.79
CA LYS A 181 -29.10 -35.84 34.67
C LYS A 181 -28.68 -36.91 33.63
N ALA A 182 -27.94 -36.45 32.63
CA ALA A 182 -26.68 -37.07 32.14
C ALA A 182 -25.96 -36.01 31.27
N ALA A 183 -24.95 -35.28 31.75
CA ALA A 183 -23.57 -35.71 32.00
C ALA A 183 -22.79 -36.07 30.70
N ALA A 184 -22.03 -35.10 30.18
CA ALA A 184 -20.69 -35.28 29.60
C ALA A 184 -20.01 -33.90 29.40
N GLU A 185 -19.20 -33.49 30.38
CA GLU A 185 -18.07 -32.55 30.25
C GLU A 185 -16.96 -33.16 29.33
N PRO A 186 -15.75 -32.55 29.07
CA PRO A 186 -15.16 -31.28 29.54
C PRO A 186 -14.32 -30.43 28.53
N LYS A 187 -13.94 -29.20 28.96
CA LYS A 187 -12.70 -28.40 28.66
C LYS A 187 -12.49 -27.88 27.21
N GLN A 188 -11.87 -26.72 26.91
CA GLN A 188 -10.90 -25.83 27.57
C GLN A 188 -10.76 -24.50 26.78
N GLU A 189 -10.29 -23.42 27.45
CA GLU A 189 -9.49 -22.25 26.94
C GLU A 189 -10.08 -21.32 25.84
N GLU A 190 -9.94 -19.99 25.79
CA GLU A 190 -9.43 -18.87 26.59
C GLU A 190 -9.90 -17.59 25.81
N PRO A 191 -10.14 -16.42 26.43
CA PRO A 191 -10.54 -15.21 25.70
C PRO A 191 -9.32 -14.37 25.30
N LYS A 192 -9.23 -13.96 24.02
CA LYS A 192 -8.47 -12.77 23.58
C LYS A 192 -9.52 -11.73 23.14
N ALA A 193 -9.74 -10.68 23.93
CA ALA A 193 -8.97 -9.44 23.99
C ALA A 193 -9.08 -8.61 22.70
N GLY A 194 -9.63 -7.39 22.82
CA GLY A 194 -9.48 -6.34 21.81
C GLY A 194 -10.65 -5.35 21.74
N ASP A 195 -10.89 -4.58 22.80
CA ASP A 195 -11.70 -3.36 22.74
C ASP A 195 -10.81 -2.22 23.27
N THR A 196 -10.29 -1.40 22.37
CA THR A 196 -10.07 0.04 22.57
C THR A 196 -9.99 0.72 21.22
#